data_AF-A0A382YMX2-F1
#
_entry.id   AF-A0A382YMX2-F1
#
_cell.length_a   1.000
_cell.length_b   1.000
_cell.length_c   1.000
_cell.angle_alpha   90.00
_cell.angle_beta   90.00
_cell.angle_gamma   90.00
#
_symmetry.space_group_name_H-M   'P 1'
#
loop_
_entity.id
_entity.type
_entity.pdbx_description
1 polymer ?
#
loop_
_entity_poly.entity_id
_entity_poly.type
_entity_poly.pdbx_seq_one_letter_code
_entity_poly.pdbx_strand_id
1 'polypeptide(L)'
;SLLPTSVQSVASHNLMKRLLISSSPVPIKTKESKNLLEIRLQKLAELGEFSHFGNLLSAIPESSRTKTMRKIQGEVLFMERDIESACSMASIEVQETSSPFWQKALCICQAISGNLDEALFSLEVLRELLGPKDVGFLELMSVLLGQIPTTTLALEPNALNLVLLIENGLAMPDQWLSEGGPAIQRSIALTDSVPLMTRLTAGERAAKMGALDPSELARIYQKIVFEDNEFENANEIVVEKRGPWGRALLHQAIRKKQLSQH
;
A
#
# COMPACT_ATOMS: atom_id res chain seq x y z
N SER A 1 -9.41 -18.24 -10.67
CA SER A 1 -8.26 -17.95 -9.79
C SER A 1 -8.83 -17.32 -8.54
N LEU A 2 -9.25 -18.15 -7.59
CA LEU A 2 -9.97 -17.76 -6.37
C LEU A 2 -9.04 -18.00 -5.17
N LEU A 3 -7.89 -17.32 -5.15
CA LEU A 3 -7.06 -17.26 -3.94
C LEU A 3 -7.57 -16.07 -3.12
N PRO A 4 -8.20 -16.30 -1.95
CA PRO A 4 -8.70 -15.22 -1.11
C PRO A 4 -7.51 -14.48 -0.50
N THR A 5 -7.31 -13.24 -0.91
CA THR A 5 -6.26 -12.34 -0.38
C THR A 5 -6.77 -11.48 0.79
N SER A 6 -8.04 -11.61 1.17
CA SER A 6 -8.70 -10.83 2.23
C SER A 6 -8.91 -11.61 3.55
N VAL A 7 -8.25 -12.75 3.74
CA VAL A 7 -8.40 -13.55 4.97
C VAL A 7 -7.66 -12.86 6.13
N GLN A 8 -8.36 -12.55 7.22
CA GLN A 8 -7.76 -12.02 8.45
C GLN A 8 -7.08 -13.13 9.28
N SER A 9 -6.07 -13.79 8.71
CA SER A 9 -5.33 -14.87 9.36
C SER A 9 -3.89 -14.93 8.90
N VAL A 10 -2.97 -14.75 9.86
CA VAL A 10 -1.52 -14.90 9.65
C VAL A 10 -1.16 -16.29 9.13
N ALA A 11 -1.85 -17.33 9.60
CA ALA A 11 -1.59 -18.71 9.13
C ALA A 11 -1.99 -18.88 7.66
N SER A 12 -3.16 -18.37 7.27
CA SER A 12 -3.64 -18.41 5.89
C SER A 12 -2.73 -17.60 4.96
N HIS A 13 -2.31 -16.41 5.40
CA HIS A 13 -1.36 -15.58 4.68
C HIS A 13 -0.03 -16.30 4.47
N ASN A 14 0.55 -16.89 5.52
CA ASN A 14 1.81 -17.63 5.42
C ASN A 14 1.71 -18.86 4.50
N LEU A 15 0.59 -19.57 4.53
CA LEU A 15 0.34 -20.67 3.60
C LEU A 15 0.29 -20.15 2.14
N MET A 16 -0.43 -19.05 1.91
CA MET A 16 -0.55 -18.42 0.60
C MET A 16 0.81 -17.97 0.07
N LYS A 17 1.59 -17.25 0.89
CA LYS A 17 2.96 -16.85 0.57
C LYS A 17 3.81 -18.05 0.17
N ARG A 18 3.85 -19.09 1.01
CA ARG A 18 4.63 -20.31 0.75
C ARG A 18 4.24 -20.98 -0.57
N LEU A 19 2.94 -21.02 -0.88
CA LEU A 19 2.44 -21.54 -2.16
C LEU A 19 2.97 -20.70 -3.34
N LEU A 20 2.90 -19.38 -3.24
CA LEU A 20 3.29 -18.44 -4.31
C LEU A 20 4.79 -18.45 -4.60
N ILE A 21 5.62 -18.60 -3.57
CA ILE A 21 7.10 -18.65 -3.70
C ILE A 21 7.62 -20.06 -3.99
N SER A 22 6.77 -21.09 -3.92
CA SER A 22 7.23 -22.46 -4.14
C SER A 22 7.67 -22.70 -5.58
N SER A 23 8.79 -23.41 -5.74
CA SER A 23 9.20 -23.98 -7.01
C SER A 23 8.24 -25.12 -7.36
N SER A 24 7.40 -24.91 -8.37
CA SER A 24 6.54 -25.96 -8.93
C SER A 24 6.89 -26.14 -10.42
N PRO A 25 6.79 -27.37 -10.96
CA PRO A 25 6.91 -27.56 -12.40
C PRO A 25 5.90 -26.68 -13.11
N VAL A 26 6.35 -25.94 -14.14
CA VAL A 26 5.45 -25.10 -14.92
C VAL A 26 4.49 -26.03 -15.69
N PRO A 27 3.17 -25.90 -15.50
CA PRO A 27 2.21 -26.73 -16.23
C PRO A 27 2.33 -26.48 -17.74
N ILE A 28 2.02 -27.51 -18.54
CA ILE A 28 2.09 -27.44 -20.01
C ILE A 28 1.22 -26.28 -20.50
N LYS A 29 1.83 -25.37 -21.26
CA LYS A 29 1.16 -24.17 -21.77
C LYS A 29 0.12 -24.56 -22.82
N THR A 30 -1.16 -24.35 -22.53
CA THR A 30 -2.27 -24.44 -23.49
C THR A 30 -2.63 -23.05 -24.02
N LYS A 31 -3.40 -22.94 -25.10
CA LYS A 31 -3.83 -21.62 -25.63
C LYS A 31 -4.60 -20.77 -24.61
N GLU A 32 -5.21 -21.39 -23.59
CA GLU A 32 -5.97 -20.72 -22.53
C GLU A 32 -5.20 -20.54 -21.21
N SER A 33 -3.94 -20.97 -21.17
CA SER A 33 -3.16 -20.95 -19.93
C SER A 33 -2.79 -19.51 -19.54
N LYS A 34 -3.27 -19.11 -18.36
CA LYS A 34 -2.90 -17.84 -17.73
C LYS A 34 -1.41 -17.84 -17.41
N ASN A 35 -0.78 -16.67 -17.50
CA ASN A 35 0.62 -16.52 -17.13
C ASN A 35 0.77 -16.70 -15.60
N LEU A 36 1.28 -17.87 -15.19
CA LEU A 36 1.43 -18.22 -13.78
C LEU A 36 2.34 -17.24 -13.03
N LEU A 37 3.37 -16.71 -13.69
CA LEU A 37 4.26 -15.72 -13.09
C LEU A 37 3.53 -14.40 -12.83
N GLU A 38 2.71 -13.92 -13.76
CA GLU A 38 1.86 -12.74 -13.53
C GLU A 38 0.91 -12.95 -12.36
N ILE A 39 0.27 -14.11 -12.26
CA ILE A 39 -0.62 -14.42 -11.13
C ILE A 39 0.15 -14.42 -9.82
N ARG A 40 1.34 -15.02 -9.78
CA ARG A 40 2.17 -15.07 -8.57
C ARG A 40 2.60 -13.68 -8.12
N LEU A 41 3.09 -12.88 -9.06
CA LEU A 41 3.47 -11.48 -8.83
C LEU A 41 2.28 -10.66 -8.33
N GLN A 42 1.13 -10.73 -9.01
CA GLN A 42 -0.09 -10.04 -8.59
C GLN A 42 -0.50 -10.42 -7.17
N LYS A 43 -0.48 -11.72 -6.84
CA LYS A 43 -0.89 -12.19 -5.52
C LYS A 43 0.10 -11.84 -4.43
N LEU A 44 1.41 -11.84 -4.71
CA LEU A 44 2.42 -11.34 -3.76
C LEU A 44 2.23 -9.84 -3.50
N ALA A 45 1.98 -9.06 -4.55
CA ALA A 45 1.68 -7.63 -4.43
C ALA A 45 0.41 -7.38 -3.60
N GLU A 46 -0.70 -8.07 -3.88
CA GLU A 46 -1.96 -7.95 -3.11
C GLU A 46 -1.81 -8.33 -1.63
N LEU A 47 -0.97 -9.32 -1.33
CA LEU A 47 -0.65 -9.72 0.05
C LEU A 47 0.27 -8.73 0.77
N GLY A 48 0.85 -7.75 0.08
CA GLY A 48 1.86 -6.87 0.68
C GLY A 48 3.22 -7.55 0.88
N GLU A 49 3.45 -8.69 0.23
CA GLU A 49 4.72 -9.43 0.27
C GLU A 49 5.72 -8.84 -0.74
N PHE A 50 5.99 -7.53 -0.61
CA PHE A 50 6.75 -6.76 -1.59
C PHE A 50 8.20 -7.24 -1.77
N SER A 51 8.87 -7.67 -0.68
CA SER A 51 10.20 -8.27 -0.80
C SER A 51 10.21 -9.56 -1.61
N HIS A 52 9.23 -10.46 -1.37
CA HIS A 52 9.10 -11.70 -2.14
C HIS A 52 8.67 -11.43 -3.59
N PHE A 53 7.84 -10.41 -3.81
CA PHE A 53 7.50 -9.91 -5.14
C PHE A 53 8.77 -9.48 -5.90
N GLY A 54 9.62 -8.65 -5.28
CA GLY A 54 10.88 -8.18 -5.85
C GLY A 54 11.82 -9.33 -6.21
N ASN A 55 12.00 -10.29 -5.29
CA ASN A 55 12.84 -11.48 -5.51
C ASN A 55 12.35 -12.35 -6.67
N LEU A 56 11.03 -12.52 -6.81
CA LEU A 56 10.45 -13.27 -7.93
C LEU A 56 10.61 -12.51 -9.24
N LEU A 57 10.39 -11.19 -9.23
CA LEU A 57 10.48 -10.35 -10.42
C LEU A 57 11.94 -10.25 -10.93
N SER A 58 12.92 -10.15 -10.03
CA SER A 58 14.34 -10.09 -10.39
C SER A 58 14.87 -11.38 -11.01
N ALA A 59 14.24 -12.52 -10.71
CA ALA A 59 14.56 -13.80 -11.35
C ALA A 59 14.05 -13.89 -12.81
N ILE A 60 13.18 -12.97 -13.24
CA ILE A 60 12.63 -12.90 -14.59
C ILE A 60 13.48 -11.92 -15.42
N PRO A 61 14.10 -12.36 -16.54
CA PRO A 61 14.84 -11.47 -17.43
C PRO A 61 13.99 -10.29 -17.91
N GLU A 62 14.57 -9.09 -17.97
CA GLU A 62 13.86 -7.87 -18.38
C GLU A 62 13.14 -8.02 -19.73
N SER A 63 13.80 -8.65 -20.71
CA SER A 63 13.26 -8.91 -22.04
C SER A 63 12.04 -9.85 -22.03
N SER A 64 11.86 -10.61 -20.96
CA SER A 64 10.75 -11.55 -20.76
C SER A 64 9.62 -10.98 -19.90
N ARG A 65 9.78 -9.77 -19.34
CA ARG A 65 8.74 -9.13 -18.53
C ARG A 65 7.62 -8.61 -19.42
N THR A 66 6.39 -8.98 -19.07
CA THR A 66 5.19 -8.56 -19.81
C THR A 66 4.71 -7.18 -19.35
N LYS A 67 3.84 -6.54 -20.14
CA LYS A 67 3.20 -5.27 -19.79
C LYS A 67 2.44 -5.37 -18.45
N THR A 68 1.81 -6.51 -18.17
CA THR A 68 1.15 -6.78 -16.89
C THR A 68 2.14 -6.80 -15.74
N MET A 69 3.27 -7.50 -15.87
CA MET A 69 4.30 -7.56 -14.83
C MET A 69 4.84 -6.16 -14.50
N ARG A 70 5.09 -5.36 -15.55
CA ARG A 70 5.57 -3.98 -15.39
C ARG A 70 4.55 -3.09 -14.70
N LYS A 71 3.26 -3.21 -15.04
CA LYS A 71 2.20 -2.51 -14.33
C LYS A 71 2.18 -2.86 -12.83
N ILE A 72 2.24 -4.15 -12.48
CA ILE A 72 2.25 -4.59 -11.07
C ILE A 72 3.48 -4.06 -10.34
N GLN A 73 4.65 -4.05 -11.01
CA GLN A 73 5.87 -3.45 -10.45
C GLN A 73 5.67 -1.97 -10.13
N GLY A 74 5.08 -1.19 -11.05
CA GLY A 74 4.75 0.21 -10.80
C GLY A 74 3.81 0.39 -9.59
N GLU A 75 2.76 -0.43 -9.48
CA GLU A 75 1.85 -0.40 -8.33
C GLU A 75 2.59 -0.67 -7.01
N VAL A 76 3.52 -1.63 -6.98
CA VAL A 76 4.34 -1.94 -5.80
C VAL A 76 5.27 -0.79 -5.45
N LEU A 77 5.97 -0.19 -6.43
CA LEU A 77 6.85 0.96 -6.18
C LEU A 77 6.09 2.14 -5.55
N PHE A 78 4.89 2.46 -6.06
CA PHE A 78 4.04 3.50 -5.47
C PHE A 78 3.59 3.16 -4.05
N MET A 79 3.25 1.90 -3.78
CA MET A 79 2.85 1.42 -2.44
C MET A 79 4.02 1.42 -1.44
N GLU A 80 5.23 1.08 -1.88
CA GLU A 80 6.46 1.12 -1.09
C GLU A 80 7.03 2.53 -0.91
N ARG A 81 6.39 3.54 -1.52
CA ARG A 81 6.83 4.94 -1.48
C ARG A 81 8.16 5.19 -2.19
N ASP A 82 8.58 4.30 -3.09
CA ASP A 82 9.69 4.52 -4.01
C ASP A 82 9.19 5.34 -5.22
N ILE A 83 8.90 6.61 -4.95
CA ILE A 83 8.32 7.54 -5.93
C ILE A 83 9.30 7.83 -7.07
N GLU A 84 10.60 7.89 -6.78
CA GLU A 84 11.64 8.12 -7.79
C GLU A 84 11.64 7.00 -8.84
N SER A 85 11.75 5.73 -8.41
CA SER A 85 11.72 4.59 -9.32
C SER A 85 10.37 4.48 -10.04
N ALA A 86 9.25 4.73 -9.34
CA ALA A 86 7.92 4.69 -9.93
C ALA A 86 7.76 5.73 -11.06
N CYS A 87 8.25 6.95 -10.84
CA CYS A 87 8.15 8.03 -11.82
C CYS A 87 9.10 7.86 -13.00
N SER A 88 10.32 7.36 -12.76
CA SER A 88 11.23 6.95 -13.83
C SER A 88 10.56 5.90 -14.73
N MET A 89 9.98 4.86 -14.13
CA MET A 89 9.27 3.81 -14.86
C MET A 89 8.04 4.34 -15.62
N ALA A 90 7.25 5.23 -15.01
CA ALA A 90 6.08 5.82 -15.66
C ALA A 90 6.45 6.62 -16.92
N SER A 91 7.57 7.37 -16.88
CA SER A 91 8.06 8.15 -18.03
C SER A 91 8.43 7.29 -19.24
N ILE A 92 8.92 6.07 -18.99
CA ILE A 92 9.30 5.11 -20.03
C ILE A 92 8.05 4.38 -20.55
N GLU A 93 7.25 3.79 -19.64
CA GLU A 93 6.15 2.90 -20.01
C GLU A 93 4.95 3.60 -20.67
N VAL A 94 4.79 4.91 -20.43
CA VAL A 94 3.76 5.73 -21.10
C VAL A 94 4.05 5.91 -22.60
N GLN A 95 5.32 5.81 -23.04
CA GLN A 95 5.71 5.88 -24.45
C GLN A 95 5.46 4.56 -25.17
N GLU A 96 5.60 3.44 -24.45
CA GLU A 96 5.53 2.08 -24.99
C GLU A 96 4.10 1.48 -24.97
N THR A 97 3.18 2.13 -24.25
CA THR A 97 1.83 1.59 -24.02
C THR A 97 0.76 2.67 -23.97
N SER A 98 -0.44 2.35 -24.45
CA SER A 98 -1.65 3.16 -24.26
C SER A 98 -2.35 2.86 -22.93
N SER A 99 -1.61 2.47 -21.89
CA SER A 99 -2.18 2.04 -20.61
C SER A 99 -2.67 3.24 -19.80
N PRO A 100 -3.96 3.28 -19.39
CA PRO A 100 -4.47 4.34 -18.53
C PRO A 100 -3.70 4.45 -17.21
N PHE A 101 -3.16 3.34 -16.70
CA PHE A 101 -2.36 3.36 -15.47
C PHE A 101 -1.10 4.22 -15.62
N TRP A 102 -0.36 4.07 -16.72
CA TRP A 102 0.89 4.81 -16.91
C TRP A 102 0.67 6.28 -17.22
N GLN A 103 -0.42 6.62 -17.92
CA GLN A 103 -0.83 8.01 -18.13
C GLN A 103 -1.18 8.70 -16.79
N LYS A 104 -1.92 8.02 -15.91
CA LYS A 104 -2.21 8.52 -14.56
C LYS A 104 -0.96 8.66 -13.70
N ALA A 105 -0.08 7.65 -13.74
CA ALA A 105 1.19 7.68 -13.02
C ALA A 105 2.07 8.85 -13.48
N LEU A 106 2.17 9.09 -14.79
CA LEU A 106 2.90 10.24 -15.33
C LEU A 106 2.32 11.56 -14.81
N CYS A 107 1.00 11.72 -14.83
CA CYS A 107 0.31 12.92 -14.35
C CYS A 107 0.60 13.18 -12.85
N ILE A 108 0.58 12.14 -12.01
CA ILE A 108 1.01 12.23 -10.60
C ILE A 108 2.46 12.71 -10.52
N CYS A 109 3.36 12.09 -11.28
CA CYS A 109 4.79 12.38 -11.23
C CYS A 109 5.15 13.80 -11.69
N GLN A 110 4.45 14.33 -12.70
CA GLN A 110 4.58 15.73 -13.11
C GLN A 110 4.17 16.67 -11.98
N ALA A 111 3.03 16.40 -11.32
CA ALA A 111 2.57 17.21 -10.19
C ALA A 111 3.57 17.19 -9.02
N ILE A 112 4.04 16.00 -8.61
CA ILE A 112 5.03 15.85 -7.51
C ILE A 112 6.35 16.55 -7.85
N SER A 113 6.75 16.56 -9.12
CA SER A 113 7.99 17.21 -9.57
C SER A 113 7.87 18.73 -9.75
N GLY A 114 6.68 19.31 -9.51
CA GLY A 114 6.43 20.74 -9.68
C GLY A 114 6.18 21.20 -11.13
N ASN A 115 6.05 20.26 -12.08
CA ASN A 115 5.74 20.52 -13.49
C ASN A 115 4.22 20.69 -13.65
N LEU A 116 3.69 21.79 -13.11
CA LEU A 116 2.24 21.98 -12.94
C LEU A 116 1.50 22.14 -14.26
N ASP A 117 2.07 22.85 -15.24
CA ASP A 117 1.43 23.06 -16.55
C ASP A 117 1.28 21.73 -17.30
N GLU A 118 2.31 20.88 -17.27
CA GLU A 118 2.27 19.53 -17.84
C GLU A 118 1.29 18.61 -17.11
N ALA A 119 1.22 18.72 -15.78
CA ALA A 119 0.27 17.95 -14.99
C ALA A 119 -1.18 18.37 -15.27
N LEU A 120 -1.45 19.68 -15.40
CA LEU A 120 -2.76 20.23 -15.75
C LEU A 120 -3.20 19.77 -17.13
N PHE A 121 -2.32 19.88 -18.13
CA PHE A 121 -2.61 19.39 -19.49
C PHE A 121 -2.88 17.88 -19.49
N SER A 122 -2.06 17.09 -18.78
CA SER A 122 -2.26 15.65 -18.67
C SER A 122 -3.60 15.31 -18.00
N LEU A 123 -4.00 16.07 -16.97
CA LEU A 123 -5.28 15.90 -16.31
C LEU A 123 -6.46 16.21 -17.25
N GLU A 124 -6.38 17.24 -18.08
CA GLU A 124 -7.40 17.56 -19.08
C GLU A 124 -7.56 16.42 -20.10
N VAL A 125 -6.45 15.89 -20.63
CA VAL A 125 -6.48 14.73 -21.52
C VAL A 125 -7.10 13.51 -20.82
N LEU A 126 -6.73 13.27 -19.55
CA LEU A 126 -7.27 12.14 -18.79
C LEU A 126 -8.78 12.26 -18.51
N ARG A 127 -9.33 13.48 -18.37
CA ARG A 127 -10.78 13.67 -18.22
C ARG A 127 -11.57 13.21 -19.44
N GLU A 128 -11.00 13.37 -20.64
CA GLU A 128 -11.62 12.93 -21.89
C GLU A 128 -11.50 11.41 -22.11
N LEU A 129 -10.42 10.80 -21.59
CA LEU A 129 -10.12 9.38 -21.83
C LEU A 129 -10.68 8.44 -20.77
N LEU A 130 -10.78 8.89 -19.52
CA LEU A 130 -11.14 8.04 -18.39
C LEU A 130 -12.65 7.99 -18.16
N GLY A 131 -13.11 6.91 -17.51
CA GLY A 131 -14.52 6.65 -17.28
C GLY A 131 -14.97 6.87 -15.83
N PRO A 132 -16.23 6.55 -15.52
CA PRO A 132 -16.82 6.73 -14.19
C PRO A 132 -16.05 6.05 -13.03
N LYS A 133 -15.28 5.00 -13.33
CA LYS A 133 -14.47 4.28 -12.33
C LYS A 133 -13.25 5.07 -11.85
N ASP A 134 -12.88 6.12 -12.58
CA ASP A 134 -11.66 6.88 -12.36
C ASP A 134 -11.91 8.27 -11.78
N VAL A 135 -13.18 8.60 -11.47
CA VAL A 135 -13.58 9.92 -10.95
C VAL A 135 -12.84 10.25 -9.65
N GLY A 136 -12.67 9.26 -8.76
CA GLY A 136 -11.90 9.47 -7.53
C GLY A 136 -10.43 9.86 -7.78
N PHE A 137 -9.80 9.30 -8.81
CA PHE A 137 -8.45 9.70 -9.21
C PHE A 137 -8.44 11.14 -9.76
N LEU A 138 -9.40 11.45 -10.64
CA LEU A 138 -9.49 12.78 -11.26
C LEU A 138 -9.73 13.88 -10.23
N GLU A 139 -10.58 13.65 -9.23
CA GLU A 139 -10.79 14.60 -8.14
C GLU A 139 -9.54 14.75 -7.26
N LEU A 140 -8.91 13.65 -6.87
CA LEU A 140 -7.68 13.70 -6.07
C LEU A 140 -6.53 14.45 -6.78
N MET A 141 -6.39 14.28 -8.10
CA MET A 141 -5.48 15.09 -8.91
C MET A 141 -5.90 16.57 -8.95
N SER A 142 -7.21 16.84 -9.04
CA SER A 142 -7.74 18.21 -9.06
C SER A 142 -7.48 18.93 -7.72
N VAL A 143 -7.54 18.22 -6.60
CA VAL A 143 -7.12 18.74 -5.28
C VAL A 143 -5.62 19.03 -5.28
N LEU A 144 -4.81 18.09 -5.77
CA LEU A 144 -3.34 18.22 -5.76
C LEU A 144 -2.86 19.42 -6.58
N LEU A 145 -3.54 19.68 -7.70
CA LEU A 145 -3.25 20.82 -8.58
C LEU A 145 -3.96 22.11 -8.15
N GLY A 146 -4.65 22.13 -7.00
CA GLY A 146 -5.31 23.32 -6.47
C GLY A 146 -6.53 23.80 -7.26
N GLN A 147 -7.10 22.96 -8.14
CA GLN A 147 -8.32 23.29 -8.88
C GLN A 147 -9.57 23.24 -7.99
N ILE A 148 -9.55 22.39 -6.96
CA ILE A 148 -10.60 22.29 -5.94
C ILE A 148 -9.96 22.14 -4.55
N PRO A 149 -10.63 22.56 -3.46
CA PRO A 149 -10.02 22.55 -2.13
C PRO A 149 -9.98 21.17 -1.46
N THR A 150 -10.93 20.28 -1.77
CA THR A 150 -11.04 18.93 -1.19
C THR A 150 -11.95 18.04 -2.03
N THR A 151 -11.98 16.75 -1.74
CA THR A 151 -12.92 15.76 -2.30
C THR A 151 -13.73 15.12 -1.18
N THR A 152 -15.01 14.83 -1.45
CA THR A 152 -15.90 14.07 -0.56
C THR A 152 -16.33 12.75 -1.18
N LEU A 153 -15.76 12.36 -2.32
CA LEU A 153 -16.12 11.12 -3.00
C LEU A 153 -15.65 9.90 -2.20
N ALA A 154 -16.39 8.81 -2.36
CA ALA A 154 -15.90 7.50 -1.98
C ALA A 154 -14.73 7.13 -2.90
N LEU A 155 -13.56 6.91 -2.31
CA LEU A 155 -12.34 6.59 -3.04
C LEU A 155 -12.09 5.09 -3.00
N GLU A 156 -11.83 4.49 -4.15
CA GLU A 156 -11.43 3.09 -4.24
C GLU A 156 -9.98 2.91 -3.76
N PRO A 157 -9.68 1.91 -2.90
CA PRO A 157 -8.33 1.63 -2.44
C PRO A 157 -7.46 1.06 -3.56
N ASN A 158 -6.50 1.85 -4.03
CA ASN A 158 -5.48 1.44 -4.99
C ASN A 158 -4.20 2.26 -4.80
N ALA A 159 -3.11 1.81 -5.43
CA ALA A 159 -1.78 2.42 -5.29
C ALA A 159 -1.75 3.91 -5.65
N LEU A 160 -2.37 4.32 -6.75
CA LEU A 160 -2.33 5.71 -7.23
C LEU A 160 -3.18 6.64 -6.34
N ASN A 161 -4.38 6.20 -5.95
CA ASN A 161 -5.20 6.96 -5.01
C ASN A 161 -4.53 7.07 -3.63
N LEU A 162 -3.80 6.03 -3.20
CA LEU A 162 -3.04 6.07 -1.95
C LEU A 162 -1.96 7.14 -2.01
N VAL A 163 -1.19 7.19 -3.10
CA VAL A 163 -0.18 8.24 -3.33
C VAL A 163 -0.83 9.61 -3.24
N LEU A 164 -1.91 9.82 -3.98
CA LEU A 164 -2.58 11.12 -4.01
C LEU A 164 -3.15 11.55 -2.66
N LEU A 165 -3.74 10.63 -1.88
CA LEU A 165 -4.20 10.95 -0.53
C LEU A 165 -3.05 11.43 0.36
N ILE A 166 -1.89 10.77 0.27
CA ILE A 166 -0.68 11.11 1.03
C ILE A 166 -0.15 12.48 0.57
N GLU A 167 0.05 12.69 -0.74
CA GLU A 167 0.60 13.95 -1.27
C GLU A 167 -0.29 15.16 -0.98
N ASN A 168 -1.62 14.97 -1.02
CA ASN A 168 -2.56 16.02 -0.65
C ASN A 168 -2.63 16.27 0.86
N GLY A 169 -2.04 15.41 1.70
CA GLY A 169 -2.21 15.48 3.15
C GLY A 169 -3.65 15.24 3.63
N LEU A 170 -4.46 14.55 2.83
CA LEU A 170 -5.85 14.25 3.16
C LEU A 170 -5.94 13.11 4.18
N ALA A 171 -7.01 13.13 4.98
CA ALA A 171 -7.29 12.02 5.89
C ALA A 171 -7.53 10.73 5.12
N MET A 172 -6.98 9.62 5.60
CA MET A 172 -7.26 8.30 5.05
C MET A 172 -8.73 7.95 5.26
N PRO A 173 -9.49 7.53 4.23
CA PRO A 173 -10.89 7.15 4.40
C PRO A 173 -11.04 6.00 5.40
N ASP A 174 -12.03 6.10 6.28
CA ASP A 174 -12.30 5.06 7.29
C ASP A 174 -12.53 3.68 6.65
N GLN A 175 -13.17 3.65 5.48
CA GLN A 175 -13.38 2.42 4.70
C GLN A 175 -12.06 1.75 4.32
N TRP A 176 -11.01 2.51 4.00
CA TRP A 176 -9.69 1.92 3.67
C TRP A 176 -9.08 1.28 4.89
N LEU A 177 -9.25 1.93 6.04
CA LEU A 177 -8.80 1.39 7.30
C LEU A 177 -9.62 0.13 7.61
N SER A 178 -10.94 0.08 7.44
CA SER A 178 -11.75 -1.11 7.78
C SER A 178 -11.65 -2.28 6.79
N GLU A 179 -11.62 -1.99 5.49
CA GLU A 179 -11.80 -2.97 4.40
C GLU A 179 -10.58 -3.09 3.48
N GLY A 180 -9.62 -2.17 3.57
CA GLY A 180 -8.41 -2.20 2.76
C GLY A 180 -7.64 -3.52 2.92
N GLY A 181 -7.18 -4.06 1.80
CA GLY A 181 -6.44 -5.31 1.76
C GLY A 181 -5.03 -5.22 2.37
N PRO A 182 -4.33 -6.36 2.50
CA PRO A 182 -3.02 -6.48 3.15
C PRO A 182 -2.00 -5.44 2.68
N ALA A 183 -1.85 -5.26 1.36
CA ALA A 183 -0.91 -4.32 0.75
C ALA A 183 -1.20 -2.87 1.12
N ILE A 184 -2.46 -2.44 1.06
CA ILE A 184 -2.88 -1.07 1.40
C ILE A 184 -2.65 -0.80 2.89
N GLN A 185 -3.04 -1.73 3.77
CA GLN A 185 -2.83 -1.59 5.21
C GLN A 185 -1.33 -1.51 5.55
N ARG A 186 -0.50 -2.38 4.94
CA ARG A 186 0.96 -2.35 5.11
C ARG A 186 1.53 -0.99 4.68
N SER A 187 1.13 -0.51 3.50
CA SER A 187 1.63 0.75 2.93
C SER A 187 1.26 1.96 3.80
N ILE A 188 0.01 2.03 4.28
CA ILE A 188 -0.44 3.08 5.21
C ILE A 188 0.38 3.02 6.51
N ALA A 189 0.59 1.83 7.08
CA ALA A 189 1.30 1.66 8.35
C ALA A 189 2.76 2.15 8.30
N LEU A 190 3.44 1.89 7.17
CA LEU A 190 4.86 2.14 7.01
C LEU A 190 5.20 3.51 6.41
N THR A 191 4.21 4.26 5.91
CA THR A 191 4.43 5.62 5.40
C THR A 191 4.58 6.62 6.55
N ASP A 192 5.74 7.26 6.68
CA ASP A 192 6.03 8.13 7.82
C ASP A 192 5.24 9.45 7.85
N SER A 193 4.85 9.99 6.69
CA SER A 193 4.04 11.21 6.58
C SER A 193 2.57 11.01 6.97
N VAL A 194 2.09 9.77 7.07
CA VAL A 194 0.73 9.47 7.53
C VAL A 194 0.65 9.69 9.06
N PRO A 195 -0.44 10.28 9.60
CA PRO A 195 -0.60 10.47 11.04
C PRO A 195 -0.41 9.18 11.84
N LEU A 196 0.30 9.26 12.97
CA LEU A 196 0.73 8.09 13.74
C LEU A 196 -0.44 7.18 14.16
N MET A 197 -1.58 7.74 14.57
CA MET A 197 -2.74 6.95 14.97
C MET A 197 -3.38 6.18 13.79
N THR A 198 -3.37 6.77 12.60
CA THR A 198 -3.80 6.10 11.36
C THR A 198 -2.86 4.98 11.00
N ARG A 199 -1.55 5.22 11.06
CA ARG A 199 -0.51 4.20 10.83
C ARG A 199 -0.65 3.04 11.79
N LEU A 200 -0.94 3.32 13.06
CA LEU A 200 -1.08 2.29 14.08
C LEU A 200 -2.30 1.41 13.85
N THR A 201 -3.42 2.06 13.53
CA THR A 201 -4.66 1.37 13.17
C THR A 201 -4.47 0.46 11.96
N ALA A 202 -3.81 0.96 10.90
CA ALA A 202 -3.48 0.18 9.72
C ALA A 202 -2.46 -0.94 10.02
N GLY A 203 -1.45 -0.65 10.85
CA GLY A 203 -0.41 -1.60 11.21
C GLY A 203 -0.94 -2.82 11.96
N GLU A 204 -1.87 -2.62 12.90
CA GLU A 204 -2.55 -3.73 13.56
C GLU A 204 -3.36 -4.60 12.59
N ARG A 205 -4.01 -3.98 11.60
CA ARG A 205 -4.77 -4.71 10.58
C ARG A 205 -3.86 -5.46 9.63
N ALA A 206 -2.79 -4.83 9.16
CA ALA A 206 -1.76 -5.45 8.36
C ALA A 206 -1.15 -6.66 9.10
N ALA A 207 -0.84 -6.52 10.39
CA ALA A 207 -0.32 -7.62 11.21
C ALA A 207 -1.34 -8.76 11.36
N LYS A 208 -2.62 -8.46 11.61
CA LYS A 208 -3.70 -9.47 11.66
C LYS A 208 -3.86 -10.23 10.34
N MET A 209 -3.64 -9.54 9.21
CA MET A 209 -3.66 -10.11 7.88
C MET A 209 -2.36 -10.84 7.51
N GLY A 210 -1.29 -10.72 8.31
CA GLY A 210 0.03 -11.30 8.02
C GLY A 210 0.93 -10.46 7.10
N ALA A 211 0.47 -9.27 6.70
CA ALA A 211 1.18 -8.35 5.80
C ALA A 211 2.27 -7.51 6.50
N LEU A 212 2.27 -7.46 7.83
CA LEU A 212 3.23 -6.69 8.63
C LEU A 212 3.81 -7.58 9.73
N ASP A 213 5.14 -7.59 9.84
CA ASP A 213 5.80 -8.38 10.87
C ASP A 213 5.52 -7.80 12.27
N PRO A 214 5.35 -8.64 13.32
CA PRO A 214 5.14 -8.14 14.68
C PRO A 214 6.22 -7.17 15.16
N SER A 215 7.47 -7.33 14.73
CA SER A 215 8.57 -6.42 15.06
C SER A 215 8.42 -5.05 14.37
N GLU A 216 7.89 -5.00 13.16
CA GLU A 216 7.56 -3.75 12.47
C GLU A 216 6.42 -3.02 13.18
N LEU A 217 5.35 -3.74 13.55
CA LEU A 217 4.25 -3.15 14.34
C LEU A 217 4.75 -2.63 15.70
N ALA A 218 5.63 -3.39 16.37
CA ALA A 218 6.22 -2.96 17.63
C ALA A 218 7.02 -1.66 17.48
N ARG A 219 7.70 -1.42 16.34
CA ARG A 219 8.38 -0.13 16.07
C ARG A 219 7.38 1.01 15.93
N ILE A 220 6.21 0.79 15.33
CA ILE A 220 5.14 1.80 15.28
C ILE A 220 4.61 2.09 16.68
N TYR A 221 4.36 1.06 17.50
CA TYR A 221 3.96 1.27 18.90
C TYR A 221 4.95 2.15 19.66
N GLN A 222 6.26 1.94 19.47
CA GLN A 222 7.33 2.70 20.12
C GLN A 222 7.41 4.18 19.72
N LYS A 223 6.75 4.59 18.62
CA LYS A 223 6.68 6.01 18.24
C LYS A 223 5.70 6.79 19.11
N ILE A 224 4.83 6.13 19.87
CA ILE A 224 3.97 6.80 20.86
C ILE A 224 4.78 7.05 22.12
N VAL A 225 4.82 8.32 22.53
CA VAL A 225 5.40 8.75 23.80
C VAL A 225 4.31 8.64 24.87
N PHE A 226 4.65 8.00 25.98
CA PHE A 226 3.80 7.88 27.16
C PHE A 226 4.55 8.42 28.38
N GLU A 227 3.81 9.04 29.27
CA GLU A 227 4.31 9.53 30.56
C GLU A 227 4.39 8.37 31.58
N ASP A 228 5.21 8.53 32.63
CA ASP A 228 5.39 7.49 33.65
C ASP A 228 4.09 7.12 34.38
N ASN A 229 3.24 8.11 34.65
CA ASN A 229 1.93 7.89 35.25
C ASN A 229 0.99 7.05 34.34
N GLU A 230 1.15 7.11 33.02
CA GLU A 230 0.37 6.31 32.09
C GLU A 230 0.83 4.85 32.13
N PHE A 231 2.13 4.59 32.33
CA PHE A 231 2.64 3.24 32.52
C PHE A 231 2.18 2.62 33.84
N GLU A 232 2.17 3.39 34.92
CA GLU A 232 1.73 2.93 36.24
C GLU A 232 0.24 2.55 36.24
N ASN A 233 -0.59 3.35 35.55
CA ASN A 233 -2.03 3.16 35.48
C ASN A 233 -2.49 2.45 34.20
N ALA A 234 -1.60 1.77 33.48
CA ALA A 234 -1.88 1.21 32.16
C ALA A 234 -3.10 0.27 32.15
N ASN A 235 -3.29 -0.52 33.20
CA ASN A 235 -4.44 -1.43 33.30
C ASN A 235 -5.78 -0.68 33.39
N GLU A 236 -5.82 0.46 34.08
CA GLU A 236 -7.03 1.28 34.24
C GLU A 236 -7.30 2.11 32.99
N ILE A 237 -6.26 2.76 32.47
CA ILE A 237 -6.35 3.61 31.27
C ILE A 237 -6.83 2.81 30.05
N VAL A 238 -6.41 1.55 29.90
CA VAL A 238 -6.76 0.74 28.73
C VAL A 238 -8.21 0.24 28.77
N VAL A 239 -8.81 0.16 29.96
CA VAL A 239 -10.24 -0.14 30.11
C VAL A 239 -11.08 1.02 29.57
N GLU A 240 -10.65 2.27 29.81
CA GLU A 240 -11.31 3.50 29.36
C GLU A 240 -10.99 3.84 27.90
N LYS A 241 -9.70 3.88 27.54
CA LYS A 241 -9.18 4.20 26.20
C LYS A 241 -8.91 2.94 25.40
N ARG A 242 -10.01 2.28 25.02
CA ARG A 242 -9.95 1.09 24.14
C ARG A 242 -9.44 1.48 22.75
N GLY A 243 -8.56 0.64 22.18
CA GLY A 243 -8.12 0.81 20.80
C GLY A 243 -6.60 0.68 20.63
N PRO A 244 -6.08 1.08 19.45
CA PRO A 244 -4.67 0.91 19.13
C PRO A 244 -3.73 1.64 20.09
N TRP A 245 -4.10 2.84 20.54
CA TRP A 245 -3.32 3.62 21.52
C TRP A 245 -3.16 2.85 22.85
N GLY A 246 -4.24 2.32 23.41
CA GLY A 246 -4.18 1.54 24.66
C GLY A 246 -3.38 0.24 24.50
N ARG A 247 -3.48 -0.43 23.34
CA ARG A 247 -2.66 -1.61 23.05
C ARG A 247 -1.17 -1.26 22.93
N ALA A 248 -0.84 -0.10 22.38
CA ALA A 248 0.53 0.42 22.37
C ALA A 248 1.06 0.64 23.78
N LEU A 249 0.25 1.24 24.66
CA LEU A 249 0.59 1.47 26.07
C LEU A 249 0.91 0.15 26.78
N LEU A 250 0.01 -0.85 26.68
CA LEU A 250 0.24 -2.18 27.27
C LEU A 250 1.51 -2.84 26.73
N HIS A 251 1.72 -2.80 25.42
CA HIS A 251 2.90 -3.39 24.79
C HIS A 251 4.19 -2.77 25.32
N GLN A 252 4.26 -1.43 25.38
CA GLN A 252 5.42 -0.73 25.92
C GLN A 252 5.61 -0.96 27.42
N ALA A 253 4.54 -0.98 28.22
CA ALA A 253 4.59 -1.24 29.66
C ALA A 253 5.19 -2.62 29.98
N ILE A 254 4.76 -3.66 29.25
CA ILE A 254 5.29 -5.02 29.40
C ILE A 254 6.79 -5.05 29.09
N ARG A 255 7.21 -4.40 28.00
CA ARG A 255 8.61 -4.35 27.59
C ARG A 255 9.49 -3.59 28.60
N LYS A 256 9.01 -2.48 29.16
CA LYS A 256 9.72 -1.71 30.20
C LYS A 256 9.97 -2.57 31.45
N LYS A 257 8.96 -3.36 31.88
CA LYS A 257 9.10 -4.30 33.01
C LYS A 257 10.14 -5.40 32.75
N GLN A 258 10.16 -5.97 31.55
CA GLN A 258 11.15 -6.99 31.18
C GLN A 258 12.59 -6.43 31.20
N LEU A 259 12.79 -5.19 30.75
CA LEU A 259 14.11 -4.54 30.78
C LEU A 259 14.58 -4.19 32.20
N SER A 260 13.66 -3.91 33.13
CA SER A 260 14.02 -3.64 34.54
C SER A 260 14.36 -4.89 35.38
N GLN A 261 14.16 -6.09 34.83
CA GLN A 261 14.45 -7.37 35.49
C GLN A 261 15.81 -7.97 35.09
N HIS A 262 16.56 -7.28 34.23
CA HIS A 262 17.91 -7.60 33.78
C HIS A 262 18.86 -6.45 34.09
#